data_AF-A0A524C2N7-F1
#
_entry.id   AF-A0A524C2N7-F1
#
_cell.length_a   1.000
_cell.length_b   1.000
_cell.length_c   1.000
_cell.angle_alpha   90.00
_cell.angle_beta   90.00
_cell.angle_gamma   90.00
#
_symmetry.space_group_name_H-M   'P 1'
#
loop_
_entity.id
_entity.type
_entity.pdbx_description
1 polymer ?
#
loop_
_entity_poly.entity_id
_entity_poly.type
_entity_poly.pdbx_seq_one_letter_code
_entity_poly.pdbx_strand_id
1 'polypeptide(L)' 'MPKIFNGLRILDCSQFISGPWTTTFFAEQGAEVIKVEF' A
#
# COMPACT_ATOMS: atom_id res chain seq x y z
N MET A 1 -14.64 3.88 -12.85
CA MET A 1 -13.91 5.12 -12.50
C MET A 1 -12.47 4.75 -12.16
N PRO A 2 -11.46 5.55 -12.55
CA PRO A 2 -10.10 5.33 -12.08
C PRO A 2 -10.06 5.48 -10.56
N LYS A 3 -9.34 4.60 -9.86
CA LYS A 3 -9.14 4.73 -8.41
C LYS A 3 -8.10 5.82 -8.14
N ILE A 4 -8.23 6.48 -7.00
CA ILE A 4 -7.48 7.71 -6.68
C ILE A 4 -5.95 7.53 -6.64
N PHE A 5 -5.46 6.31 -6.38
CA PHE A 5 -4.02 6.00 -6.34
C PHE A 5 -3.52 5.16 -7.52
N ASN A 6 -4.26 5.10 -8.62
CA ASN A 6 -3.76 4.46 -9.84
C ASN A 6 -2.43 5.10 -10.29
N GLY A 7 -1.39 4.27 -10.45
CA GLY A 7 -0.04 4.71 -10.84
C GLY A 7 0.90 5.04 -9.67
N LEU A 8 0.41 5.04 -8.43
CA LEU A 8 1.24 5.16 -7.24
C LEU A 8 1.92 3.82 -6.92
N ARG A 9 3.24 3.84 -6.67
CA ARG A 9 4.01 2.66 -6.24
C ARG A 9 4.54 2.90 -4.83
N ILE A 10 4.30 1.96 -3.92
CA ILE A 10 4.69 2.04 -2.50
C ILE A 10 5.58 0.84 -2.15
N LEU A 11 6.75 1.12 -1.56
CA LEU A 11 7.57 0.10 -0.91
C LEU A 11 7.26 0.12 0.59
N ASP A 12 6.63 -0.93 1.09
CA ASP A 12 6.17 -1.04 2.47
C ASP A 12 7.15 -1.83 3.35
N CYS A 13 8.01 -1.10 4.05
CA CYS A 13 8.93 -1.64 5.06
C CYS A 13 8.35 -1.64 6.49
N SER A 14 7.08 -1.25 6.66
CA SER A 14 6.45 -1.14 7.97
C SER A 14 6.12 -2.53 8.56
N GLN A 15 5.85 -2.59 9.85
CA GLN A 15 5.60 -3.85 10.56
C GLN A 15 4.39 -3.73 11.49
N PHE A 16 3.92 -4.87 11.97
CA PHE A 16 2.77 -4.99 12.88
C PHE A 16 1.48 -4.47 12.24
N ILE A 17 0.83 -3.48 12.84
CA ILE A 17 -0.56 -3.13 12.53
C ILE A 17 -0.63 -1.84 11.71
N SER A 18 -0.27 -0.70 12.29
CA SER A 18 -0.59 0.61 11.72
C SER A 18 -0.01 0.82 10.32
N GLY A 19 1.21 0.35 10.07
CA GLY A 19 1.85 0.48 8.78
C GLY A 19 1.21 -0.40 7.70
N PRO A 20 1.14 -1.73 7.88
CA PRO A 20 0.51 -2.62 6.90
C PRO A 20 -0.98 -2.29 6.65
N TRP A 21 -1.71 -1.85 7.67
CA TRP A 21 -3.09 -1.38 7.49
C TRP A 21 -3.19 -0.12 6.63
N THR A 22 -2.28 0.82 6.84
CA THR A 22 -2.23 2.03 6.02
C THR A 22 -2.01 1.67 4.57
N THR A 23 -0.98 0.90 4.25
CA THR A 23 -0.63 0.54 2.86
C THR A 23 -1.67 -0.38 2.21
N THR A 24 -2.36 -1.22 2.99
CA THR A 24 -3.53 -1.99 2.52
C THR A 24 -4.63 -1.06 2.00
N PHE A 25 -4.97 0.00 2.73
CA PHE A 25 -5.95 0.99 2.27
C PHE A 25 -5.52 1.67 0.95
N PHE A 26 -4.22 1.97 0.79
CA PHE A 26 -3.71 2.50 -0.49
C PHE A 26 -3.86 1.50 -1.64
N ALA A 27 -3.60 0.20 -1.40
CA ALA A 27 -3.78 -0.85 -2.40
C ALA A 27 -5.24 -1.00 -2.83
N GLU A 28 -6.17 -0.97 -1.87
CA GLU A 28 -7.62 -0.99 -2.15
C GLU A 28 -8.04 0.19 -3.03
N GLN A 29 -7.37 1.32 -2.87
CA GLN A 29 -7.57 2.56 -3.62
C GLN A 29 -6.68 2.67 -4.87
N GLY A 30 -6.01 1.58 -5.30
CA GLY A 30 -5.38 1.44 -6.63
C GLY A 30 -3.86 1.56 -6.68
N ALA A 31 -3.18 1.69 -5.54
CA ALA A 31 -1.72 1.71 -5.50
C ALA A 31 -1.12 0.31 -5.73
N GLU A 32 0.06 0.25 -6.36
CA GLU A 32 0.93 -0.92 -6.37
C GLU A 32 1.75 -0.93 -5.07
N VAL A 33 1.49 -1.88 -4.17
CA VAL A 33 2.19 -2.00 -2.88
C VAL A 33 3.10 -3.23 -2.89
N ILE A 34 4.39 -3.02 -2.62
CA ILE A 34 5.38 -4.09 -2.46
C ILE A 34 5.74 -4.17 -0.98
N LYS A 35 5.37 -5.27 -0.32
CA LYS A 35 5.72 -5.50 1.09
C LYS A 35 7.13 -6.07 1.21
N VAL A 36 7.95 -5.45 2.05
CA VAL A 36 9.23 -6.01 2.49
C VAL A 36 9.02 -6.76 3.81
N GLU A 37 9.38 -8.03 3.83
CA GLU A 37 9.35 -8.89 5.02
C GLU A 37 10.78 -9.22 5.48
N PHE A 38 10.95 -9.48 6.78
CA PHE A 38 12.22 -9.85 7.42
C PHE A 38 12.10 -11.21 8.09
#